data_AF-A0AAW1RQL8-F1
#
_entry.id   AF-A0AAW1RQL8-F1
#
_cell.length_a   1.000
_cell.length_b   1.000
_cell.length_c   1.000
_cell.angle_alpha   90.00
_cell.angle_beta   90.00
_cell.angle_gamma   90.00
#
_symmetry.space_group_name_H-M   'P 1'
#
loop_
_entity.id
_entity.type
_entity.pdbx_description
1 polymer ?
#
loop_
_entity_poly.entity_id
_entity_poly.type
_entity_poly.pdbx_seq_one_letter_code
_entity_poly.pdbx_strand_id
1 'polypeptide(L)'
;MGGRKFLGPGIGFGVGAGCGFGVGWGFGGGPIGILGLGAGESQPSHASGQVGAGLGWGFGAAYGANYLRIAPSFAVSRTSAGNRNPRSFGVAAAAMQDDITYLGQDEAATVDEELMGPLGFSVDQLMELAGLSVASAVLAEYPPASHARVLVIAGPGNNGGDGLVAARHLHHFGYSGVTVCYPKRTNKPLYHGLMAQLESLNLPFLEADDVLHGDPLAERFDVALDAMFGFSFKGDPRPPFDTLLQMLKPAAAPPPVVAVDIPSGWHVEQGDVAGDGLRPEMLVSLTTPKRAAARFEGPHHYLGGRFVPPAIQEKYKLRLPAYPDASQCVKIPSARPSAEKAADPAGIRASYTLGEDTGGLREQDVLPDPIAQFDRWFKEAVAGKVAEEPNQMALATADSAGAPSVRMVLLKGYDARGFVFYTNYDSRKAAELANGRAALSMYWEPLQRSVRVEGTVERLPEGESDSYFVSRPRGSRIGAHVSAQSSPLQGGRAELERRAAELQEVYADEATEIPRPPNWGGFLVRPTAIEFWHGRPSRLHDRLRFTAREGGGWDMQRLWP
;
A
#
# COMPACT_ATOMS: atom_id res chain seq x y z
N MET A 1 -7.61 -64.27 -34.08
CA MET A 1 -6.46 -64.12 -34.99
C MET A 1 -5.58 -62.99 -34.48
N GLY A 2 -4.26 -63.12 -34.61
CA GLY A 2 -3.26 -62.57 -33.69
C GLY A 2 -3.17 -61.05 -33.57
N GLY A 3 -2.91 -60.58 -32.34
CA GLY A 3 -2.35 -59.27 -32.02
C GLY A 3 -0.94 -59.42 -31.46
N ARG A 4 0.01 -58.64 -31.97
CA ARG A 4 1.39 -58.51 -31.45
C ARG A 4 1.54 -57.22 -30.65
N LYS A 5 2.37 -57.33 -29.61
CA LYS A 5 2.84 -56.37 -28.60
C LYS A 5 3.84 -55.33 -29.13
N PHE A 6 3.96 -54.19 -28.43
CA PHE A 6 5.21 -53.44 -28.12
C PHE A 6 4.94 -52.68 -26.78
N LEU A 7 5.64 -52.98 -25.65
CA LEU A 7 6.87 -52.36 -25.10
C LEU A 7 6.72 -50.84 -24.85
N GLY A 8 6.92 -50.22 -23.69
CA GLY A 8 7.49 -50.50 -22.35
C GLY A 8 7.57 -49.13 -21.61
N PRO A 9 8.37 -48.95 -20.55
CA PRO A 9 8.05 -49.29 -19.16
C PRO A 9 7.89 -48.05 -18.24
N GLY A 10 7.18 -48.25 -17.12
CA GLY A 10 7.25 -47.39 -15.95
C GLY A 10 8.42 -47.78 -15.02
N ILE A 11 8.84 -46.84 -14.18
CA ILE A 11 9.78 -47.06 -13.06
C ILE A 11 9.32 -46.21 -11.86
N GLY A 12 8.95 -46.88 -10.76
CA GLY A 12 9.24 -46.46 -9.38
C GLY A 12 10.22 -47.50 -8.80
N PHE A 13 10.99 -47.34 -7.73
CA PHE A 13 11.05 -46.44 -6.58
C PHE A 13 12.53 -46.40 -6.12
N GLY A 14 12.94 -45.40 -5.36
CA GLY A 14 14.21 -45.45 -4.63
C GLY A 14 14.48 -44.22 -3.76
N VAL A 15 14.31 -44.40 -2.45
CA VAL A 15 14.54 -43.40 -1.38
C VAL A 15 16.04 -43.26 -1.11
N GLY A 16 16.54 -42.04 -0.96
CA GLY A 16 17.92 -41.76 -0.56
C GLY A 16 18.06 -40.37 0.07
N ALA A 17 18.63 -40.31 1.26
CA ALA A 17 18.70 -39.17 2.16
C ALA A 17 19.66 -38.05 1.71
N GLY A 18 19.30 -36.82 2.11
CA GLY A 18 20.16 -35.70 2.55
C GLY A 18 21.47 -35.38 1.81
N CYS A 19 21.55 -34.18 1.25
CA CYS A 19 22.56 -33.16 1.58
C CYS A 19 22.27 -31.88 0.78
N GLY A 20 22.37 -30.73 1.46
CA GLY A 20 22.19 -29.42 0.86
C GLY A 20 23.33 -29.06 -0.10
N PHE A 21 22.99 -28.29 -1.12
CA PHE A 21 23.95 -27.51 -1.89
C PHE A 21 23.55 -26.04 -1.80
N GLY A 22 24.34 -25.29 -1.02
CA GLY A 22 24.38 -23.83 -1.10
C GLY A 22 25.15 -23.42 -2.34
N VAL A 23 24.58 -22.50 -3.12
CA VAL A 23 25.24 -21.87 -4.26
C VAL A 23 25.99 -20.65 -3.74
N GLY A 24 27.32 -20.76 -3.65
CA GLY A 24 28.21 -19.65 -3.31
C GLY A 24 28.64 -18.91 -4.58
N TRP A 25 28.47 -17.59 -4.58
CA TRP A 25 29.03 -16.69 -5.59
C TRP A 25 30.51 -16.43 -5.27
N GLY A 26 31.41 -16.84 -6.15
CA GLY A 26 32.84 -16.58 -6.05
C GLY A 26 33.19 -15.20 -6.62
N PHE A 27 33.79 -14.34 -5.79
CA PHE A 27 34.55 -13.18 -6.27
C PHE A 27 36.05 -13.51 -6.23
N GLY A 28 36.72 -13.22 -7.35
CA GLY A 28 38.13 -13.53 -7.60
C GLY A 28 39.08 -12.85 -6.61
N GLY A 29 40.05 -13.62 -6.12
CA GLY A 29 41.15 -13.15 -5.31
C GLY A 29 42.28 -12.53 -6.15
N GLY A 30 42.77 -11.38 -5.69
CA GLY A 30 44.13 -10.91 -5.93
C GLY A 30 45.01 -11.16 -4.69
N PRO A 31 46.33 -11.35 -4.84
CA PRO A 31 47.18 -11.86 -3.78
C PRO A 31 47.65 -10.74 -2.82
N ILE A 32 47.61 -11.01 -1.52
CA ILE A 32 48.35 -10.22 -0.51
C ILE A 32 49.33 -11.18 0.20
N GLY A 33 50.57 -10.69 0.30
CA GLY A 33 51.76 -11.45 0.61
C GLY A 33 51.90 -11.92 2.05
N ILE A 34 52.76 -12.93 2.16
CA ILE A 34 53.21 -13.63 3.36
C ILE A 34 54.19 -12.77 4.17
N LEU A 35 53.96 -12.71 5.48
CA LEU A 35 54.91 -12.49 6.59
C LEU A 35 54.15 -12.98 7.84
N GLY A 36 54.56 -13.93 8.67
CA GLY A 36 55.87 -14.49 8.94
C GLY A 36 56.05 -14.57 10.46
N LEU A 37 55.83 -15.76 11.02
CA LEU A 37 56.44 -16.36 12.23
C LEU A 37 56.11 -15.84 13.65
N GLY A 38 55.94 -16.82 14.56
CA GLY A 38 56.07 -16.71 16.03
C GLY A 38 54.85 -17.27 16.78
N ALA A 39 54.72 -18.59 17.00
CA ALA A 39 55.31 -19.41 18.08
C ALA A 39 54.56 -19.34 19.44
N GLY A 40 54.26 -20.53 19.99
CA GLY A 40 53.67 -20.79 21.31
C GLY A 40 52.48 -21.76 21.20
N GLU A 41 52.70 -23.08 21.18
CA GLU A 41 52.66 -23.99 22.35
C GLU A 41 51.36 -23.84 23.18
N SER A 42 50.61 -24.86 23.58
CA SER A 42 50.75 -26.32 23.56
C SER A 42 49.39 -26.89 23.98
N GLN A 43 48.88 -27.83 23.17
CA GLN A 43 48.13 -29.07 23.43
C GLN A 43 47.56 -29.45 24.84
N PRO A 44 46.60 -30.40 24.88
CA PRO A 44 45.31 -30.29 25.56
C PRO A 44 45.13 -31.36 26.65
N SER A 45 43.92 -31.50 27.22
CA SER A 45 43.22 -32.80 27.36
C SER A 45 42.05 -32.76 28.36
N HIS A 46 40.98 -33.49 27.96
CA HIS A 46 40.14 -34.44 28.73
C HIS A 46 39.50 -34.02 30.09
N ALA A 47 38.32 -34.48 30.50
CA ALA A 47 37.28 -35.33 29.93
C ALA A 47 36.03 -35.26 30.85
N SER A 48 34.89 -35.62 30.26
CA SER A 48 33.69 -36.30 30.81
C SER A 48 33.35 -36.27 32.31
N GLY A 49 32.09 -35.97 32.62
CA GLY A 49 31.45 -36.32 33.88
C GLY A 49 29.92 -36.18 33.85
N GLN A 50 29.23 -37.29 34.05
CA GLN A 50 27.79 -37.55 33.91
C GLN A 50 26.82 -36.86 34.91
N VAL A 51 25.62 -36.56 34.38
CA VAL A 51 24.24 -36.81 34.88
C VAL A 51 23.85 -36.43 36.32
N GLY A 52 22.81 -35.58 36.44
CA GLY A 52 22.00 -35.40 37.64
C GLY A 52 20.67 -34.69 37.33
N ALA A 53 19.57 -35.29 37.77
CA ALA A 53 18.18 -35.01 37.41
C ALA A 53 17.58 -33.70 37.98
N GLY A 54 16.50 -33.24 37.33
CA GLY A 54 15.29 -32.80 38.05
C GLY A 54 14.89 -31.31 37.92
N LEU A 55 13.59 -31.12 37.60
CA LEU A 55 12.74 -29.94 37.88
C LEU A 55 13.06 -28.70 37.01
N GLY A 56 12.19 -28.14 36.17
CA GLY A 56 10.76 -27.97 36.27
C GLY A 56 10.40 -26.54 36.68
N TRP A 57 10.67 -25.51 35.85
CA TRP A 57 10.19 -24.12 35.94
C TRP A 57 10.31 -23.52 34.52
N GLY A 58 9.38 -22.78 33.93
CA GLY A 58 8.74 -21.57 34.40
C GLY A 58 8.93 -20.52 33.29
N PHE A 59 7.86 -20.17 32.56
CA PHE A 59 7.90 -19.10 31.55
C PHE A 59 8.08 -17.75 32.26
N GLY A 60 9.26 -17.16 32.10
CA GLY A 60 9.60 -15.81 32.55
C GLY A 60 9.96 -14.93 31.35
N ALA A 61 9.31 -13.77 31.29
CA ALA A 61 9.45 -12.75 30.26
C ALA A 61 10.87 -12.17 30.14
N ALA A 62 11.32 -11.90 28.91
CA ALA A 62 12.32 -10.88 28.61
C ALA A 62 12.37 -10.60 27.10
N TYR A 63 11.82 -9.46 26.67
CA TYR A 63 12.42 -8.71 25.56
C TYR A 63 12.31 -7.22 25.91
N GLY A 64 13.35 -6.74 26.59
CA GLY A 64 13.65 -5.33 26.74
C GLY A 64 14.12 -4.76 25.40
N ALA A 65 13.62 -3.57 25.10
CA ALA A 65 14.03 -2.77 23.97
C ALA A 65 15.47 -2.26 24.14
N ASN A 66 16.28 -2.43 23.09
CA ASN A 66 17.55 -1.72 22.92
C ASN A 66 17.65 -1.27 21.46
N TYR A 67 17.38 0.00 21.19
CA TYR A 67 17.99 0.73 20.08
C TYR A 67 18.33 2.13 20.55
N LEU A 68 19.62 2.32 20.86
CA LEU A 68 20.25 3.63 21.04
C LEU A 68 20.16 4.41 19.72
N ARG A 69 19.58 5.62 19.76
CA ARG A 69 19.83 6.68 18.78
C ARG A 69 20.95 7.57 19.29
N ILE A 70 22.03 7.65 18.53
CA ILE A 70 23.08 8.66 18.67
C ILE A 70 22.59 9.92 17.98
N ALA A 71 22.51 11.05 18.69
CA ALA A 71 22.32 12.38 18.13
C ALA A 71 23.53 13.25 18.51
N PRO A 72 24.16 13.99 17.58
CA PRO A 72 25.21 14.92 17.93
C PRO A 72 24.60 16.22 18.49
N SER A 73 25.18 16.68 19.59
CA SER A 73 24.88 17.95 20.23
C SER A 73 25.55 19.10 19.48
N PHE A 74 24.80 20.16 19.17
CA PHE A 74 25.36 21.49 18.97
C PHE A 74 24.69 22.46 19.94
N ALA A 75 25.50 23.01 20.84
CA ALA A 75 25.13 24.06 21.77
C ALA A 75 25.21 25.41 21.07
N VAL A 76 24.16 26.23 21.15
CA VAL A 76 24.24 27.67 20.94
C VAL A 76 23.48 28.42 22.04
N SER A 77 24.17 29.44 22.53
CA SER A 77 23.91 30.38 23.61
C SER A 77 22.50 31.00 23.68
N ARG A 78 22.01 31.19 24.91
CA ARG A 78 20.81 31.97 25.26
C ARG A 78 21.03 33.46 25.00
N THR A 79 20.11 34.08 24.29
CA THR A 79 19.70 35.47 24.54
C THR A 79 18.18 35.57 24.52
N SER A 80 17.65 36.32 25.48
CA SER A 80 16.23 36.50 25.78
C SER A 80 15.58 37.54 24.87
N ALA A 81 14.37 37.25 24.37
CA ALA A 81 13.18 38.13 24.38
C ALA A 81 12.17 37.70 23.29
N GLY A 82 10.88 37.75 23.62
CA GLY A 82 9.83 37.89 22.60
C GLY A 82 8.84 36.73 22.48
N ASN A 83 7.88 36.71 23.39
CA ASN A 83 6.60 36.01 23.34
C ASN A 83 5.94 35.98 21.94
N ARG A 84 5.84 34.80 21.29
CA ARG A 84 4.83 34.49 20.24
C ARG A 84 4.45 33.00 20.26
N ASN A 85 3.16 32.74 20.45
CA ASN A 85 2.48 31.45 20.34
C ASN A 85 2.83 30.68 19.05
N PRO A 86 3.08 29.36 19.09
CA PRO A 86 3.02 28.52 17.91
C PRO A 86 1.55 28.14 17.64
N ARG A 87 0.93 28.84 16.68
CA ARG A 87 -0.36 28.42 16.11
C ARG A 87 -0.15 27.23 15.16
N SER A 88 -0.92 26.17 15.41
CA SER A 88 -1.52 25.24 14.45
C SER A 88 -0.62 24.70 13.31
N PHE A 89 -0.19 23.45 13.48
CA PHE A 89 0.10 22.54 12.36
C PHE A 89 -1.21 22.24 11.62
N GLY A 90 -1.51 23.01 10.59
CA GLY A 90 -2.74 22.81 9.82
C GLY A 90 -3.01 23.87 8.76
N VAL A 91 -1.98 24.36 8.06
CA VAL A 91 -2.15 25.25 6.88
C VAL A 91 -1.10 25.02 5.78
N ALA A 92 -0.09 24.16 5.97
CA ALA A 92 1.04 24.08 5.02
C ALA A 92 0.73 23.41 3.66
N ALA A 93 -0.35 22.63 3.53
CA ALA A 93 -0.67 21.95 2.26
C ALA A 93 -1.40 22.85 1.25
N ALA A 94 -2.13 23.89 1.71
CA ALA A 94 -2.91 24.75 0.84
C ALA A 94 -2.10 25.91 0.20
N ALA A 95 -0.88 26.16 0.69
CA ALA A 95 -0.06 27.30 0.27
C ALA A 95 0.97 26.99 -0.83
N MET A 96 1.08 25.74 -1.30
CA MET A 96 2.09 25.35 -2.31
C MET A 96 1.58 25.33 -3.76
N GLN A 97 0.31 25.70 -3.98
CA GLN A 97 -0.34 25.55 -5.29
C GLN A 97 0.05 26.65 -6.30
N ASP A 98 0.76 27.69 -5.87
CA ASP A 98 0.79 28.95 -6.61
C ASP A 98 2.01 29.22 -7.49
N ASP A 99 2.97 28.30 -7.72
CA ASP A 99 3.99 28.59 -8.74
C ASP A 99 4.89 27.39 -9.12
N ILE A 100 4.35 26.35 -9.77
CA ILE A 100 5.22 25.41 -10.50
C ILE A 100 5.71 26.07 -11.78
N THR A 101 7.01 25.99 -12.08
CA THR A 101 7.56 26.58 -13.31
C THR A 101 7.23 25.72 -14.53
N TYR A 102 6.65 26.34 -15.57
CA TYR A 102 6.37 25.71 -16.86
C TYR A 102 7.31 26.25 -17.95
N LEU A 103 8.03 25.37 -18.63
CA LEU A 103 9.01 25.76 -19.65
C LEU A 103 8.40 25.80 -21.07
N GLY A 104 8.85 26.77 -21.86
CA GLY A 104 8.66 26.77 -23.31
C GLY A 104 9.50 25.70 -24.00
N GLN A 105 9.32 25.54 -25.31
CA GLN A 105 10.00 24.48 -26.06
C GLN A 105 11.53 24.66 -26.07
N ASP A 106 11.99 25.89 -26.33
CA ASP A 106 13.42 26.20 -26.41
C ASP A 106 14.10 26.17 -25.03
N GLU A 107 13.38 26.59 -23.98
CA GLU A 107 13.86 26.51 -22.59
C GLU A 107 14.07 25.05 -22.17
N ALA A 108 13.10 24.17 -22.47
CA ALA A 108 13.21 22.75 -22.20
C ALA A 108 14.37 22.10 -22.96
N ALA A 109 14.57 22.46 -24.24
CA ALA A 109 15.70 21.95 -25.03
C ALA A 109 17.05 22.37 -24.43
N THR A 110 17.16 23.62 -23.97
CA THR A 110 18.40 24.14 -23.37
C THR A 110 18.72 23.43 -22.05
N VAL A 111 17.71 23.14 -21.22
CA VAL A 111 17.90 22.36 -19.99
C VAL A 111 18.41 20.95 -20.29
N ASP A 112 17.82 20.27 -21.28
CA ASP A 112 18.23 18.93 -21.70
C ASP A 112 19.67 18.91 -22.24
N GLU A 113 20.05 19.90 -23.07
CA GLU A 113 21.43 20.07 -23.56
C GLU A 113 22.43 20.29 -22.41
N GLU A 114 22.05 21.02 -21.36
CA GLU A 114 22.92 21.24 -20.20
C GLU A 114 23.09 19.99 -19.31
N LEU A 115 22.01 19.25 -19.11
CA LEU A 115 22.05 17.97 -18.40
C LEU A 115 22.97 16.98 -19.11
N MET A 116 22.83 16.85 -20.43
CA MET A 116 23.59 15.87 -21.21
C MET A 116 25.02 16.31 -21.55
N GLY A 117 25.25 17.62 -21.69
CA GLY A 117 26.56 18.17 -22.05
C GLY A 117 27.44 18.44 -20.83
N PRO A 118 27.46 19.67 -20.30
CA PRO A 118 28.32 20.08 -19.19
C PRO A 118 28.20 19.24 -17.92
N LEU A 119 27.02 18.69 -17.62
CA LEU A 119 26.78 17.90 -16.41
C LEU A 119 27.03 16.40 -16.62
N GLY A 120 27.22 15.96 -17.86
CA GLY A 120 27.69 14.62 -18.21
C GLY A 120 26.69 13.48 -17.99
N PHE A 121 25.39 13.77 -17.84
CA PHE A 121 24.39 12.71 -17.86
C PHE A 121 24.31 12.09 -19.25
N SER A 122 24.33 10.77 -19.33
CA SER A 122 24.11 10.08 -20.60
C SER A 122 22.62 9.93 -20.90
N VAL A 123 22.28 9.82 -22.19
CA VAL A 123 20.87 9.72 -22.64
C VAL A 123 20.17 8.50 -22.02
N ASP A 124 20.87 7.38 -21.93
CA ASP A 124 20.38 6.14 -21.31
C ASP A 124 20.07 6.31 -19.81
N GLN A 125 20.88 7.05 -19.06
CA GLN A 125 20.62 7.34 -17.65
C GLN A 125 19.34 8.16 -17.46
N LEU A 126 19.19 9.24 -18.21
CA LEU A 126 18.01 10.11 -18.11
C LEU A 126 16.74 9.38 -18.58
N MET A 127 16.84 8.63 -19.68
CA MET A 127 15.75 7.82 -20.23
C MET A 127 15.32 6.69 -19.29
N GLU A 128 16.27 6.03 -18.62
CA GLU A 128 15.96 5.00 -17.63
C GLU A 128 15.13 5.57 -16.48
N LEU A 129 15.55 6.72 -15.94
CA LEU A 129 14.86 7.39 -14.83
C LEU A 129 13.52 7.99 -15.28
N ALA A 130 13.43 8.51 -16.50
CA ALA A 130 12.21 9.01 -17.09
C ALA A 130 11.16 7.91 -17.25
N GLY A 131 11.50 6.81 -17.92
CA GLY A 131 10.59 5.68 -18.10
C GLY A 131 10.21 5.00 -16.78
N LEU A 132 11.13 4.90 -15.81
CA LEU A 132 10.81 4.46 -14.45
C LEU A 132 9.79 5.40 -13.77
N SER A 133 9.93 6.72 -13.96
CA SER A 133 8.99 7.69 -13.42
C SER A 133 7.60 7.55 -14.05
N VAL A 134 7.54 7.31 -15.36
CA VAL A 134 6.28 7.04 -16.09
C VAL A 134 5.62 5.78 -15.55
N ALA A 135 6.34 4.66 -15.48
CA ALA A 135 5.80 3.41 -14.94
C ALA A 135 5.33 3.54 -13.48
N SER A 136 6.06 4.33 -12.67
CA SER A 136 5.70 4.59 -11.27
C SER A 136 4.40 5.41 -11.16
N ALA A 137 4.22 6.41 -12.02
CA ALA A 137 2.99 7.21 -12.06
C ALA A 137 1.79 6.37 -12.51
N VAL A 138 1.98 5.49 -13.50
CA VAL A 138 0.94 4.54 -13.95
C VAL A 138 0.57 3.58 -12.81
N LEU A 139 1.54 3.02 -12.10
CA LEU A 139 1.30 2.15 -10.94
C LEU A 139 0.49 2.84 -9.84
N ALA A 140 0.73 4.12 -9.61
CA ALA A 140 0.07 4.89 -8.55
C ALA A 140 -1.44 5.08 -8.80
N GLU A 141 -1.89 5.17 -10.05
CA GLU A 141 -3.31 5.44 -10.39
C GLU A 141 -4.02 4.24 -11.01
N TYR A 142 -3.31 3.36 -11.72
CA TYR A 142 -3.87 2.26 -12.49
C TYR A 142 -3.25 0.92 -12.05
N PRO A 143 -3.53 0.41 -10.84
CA PRO A 143 -2.82 -0.75 -10.28
C PRO A 143 -3.08 -2.04 -11.09
N PRO A 144 -2.08 -2.92 -11.23
CA PRO A 144 -2.14 -4.10 -12.11
C PRO A 144 -3.25 -5.09 -11.75
N ALA A 145 -3.72 -5.09 -10.49
CA ALA A 145 -4.85 -5.91 -10.06
C ALA A 145 -6.18 -5.56 -10.79
N SER A 146 -6.30 -4.36 -11.34
CA SER A 146 -7.49 -3.87 -12.06
C SER A 146 -7.18 -3.36 -13.47
N HIS A 147 -5.92 -3.06 -13.78
CA HIS A 147 -5.48 -2.50 -15.05
C HIS A 147 -4.30 -3.29 -15.62
N ALA A 148 -4.44 -4.61 -15.74
CA ALA A 148 -3.33 -5.52 -16.05
C ALA A 148 -2.79 -5.37 -17.48
N ARG A 149 -3.61 -4.90 -18.44
CA ARG A 149 -3.31 -4.86 -19.87
C ARG A 149 -2.97 -3.44 -20.30
N VAL A 150 -1.73 -3.21 -20.70
CA VAL A 150 -1.23 -1.87 -21.06
C VAL A 150 -0.69 -1.88 -22.47
N LEU A 151 -1.21 -1.00 -23.34
CA LEU A 151 -0.62 -0.74 -24.65
C LEU A 151 0.35 0.44 -24.55
N VAL A 152 1.59 0.27 -24.99
CA VAL A 152 2.57 1.36 -25.11
C VAL A 152 2.80 1.67 -26.58
N ILE A 153 2.45 2.88 -27.02
CA ILE A 153 2.69 3.33 -28.40
C ILE A 153 3.94 4.22 -28.42
N ALA A 154 5.05 3.67 -28.88
CA ALA A 154 6.35 4.32 -28.90
C ALA A 154 6.63 5.02 -30.25
N GLY A 155 7.08 6.27 -30.19
CA GLY A 155 7.52 7.02 -31.36
C GLY A 155 9.02 6.86 -31.66
N PRO A 156 9.51 7.45 -32.76
CA PRO A 156 10.88 7.25 -33.26
C PRO A 156 11.95 8.10 -32.53
N GLY A 157 11.63 8.65 -31.36
CA GLY A 157 12.46 9.64 -30.66
C GLY A 157 12.72 9.27 -29.20
N ASN A 158 13.18 10.25 -28.42
CA ASN A 158 13.45 10.04 -26.99
C ASN A 158 12.18 9.64 -26.22
N ASN A 159 11.05 10.30 -26.50
CA ASN A 159 9.76 9.95 -25.88
C ASN A 159 9.37 8.49 -26.09
N GLY A 160 9.64 7.94 -27.28
CA GLY A 160 9.44 6.53 -27.56
C GLY A 160 10.38 5.64 -26.75
N GLY A 161 11.63 6.04 -26.58
CA GLY A 161 12.58 5.36 -25.68
C GLY A 161 12.11 5.36 -24.22
N ASP A 162 11.58 6.48 -23.73
CA ASP A 162 10.97 6.57 -22.39
C ASP A 162 9.79 5.59 -22.27
N GLY A 163 8.97 5.48 -23.31
CA GLY A 163 7.90 4.48 -23.42
C GLY A 163 8.41 3.04 -23.37
N LEU A 164 9.49 2.70 -24.09
CA LEU A 164 10.09 1.36 -24.06
C LEU A 164 10.63 1.02 -22.66
N VAL A 165 11.28 1.97 -21.98
CA VAL A 165 11.72 1.80 -20.59
C VAL A 165 10.52 1.61 -19.66
N ALA A 166 9.48 2.43 -19.82
CA ALA A 166 8.25 2.31 -19.03
C ALA A 166 7.60 0.93 -19.21
N ALA A 167 7.53 0.39 -20.43
CA ALA A 167 7.01 -0.95 -20.71
C ALA A 167 7.75 -2.04 -19.92
N ARG A 168 9.09 -1.97 -19.89
CA ARG A 168 9.92 -2.90 -19.10
C ARG A 168 9.62 -2.80 -17.60
N HIS A 169 9.54 -1.59 -17.04
CA HIS A 169 9.25 -1.41 -15.62
C HIS A 169 7.83 -1.84 -15.25
N LEU A 170 6.84 -1.54 -16.10
CA LEU A 170 5.47 -2.01 -15.91
C LEU A 170 5.40 -3.53 -15.83
N HIS A 171 6.13 -4.26 -16.70
CA HIS A 171 6.22 -5.71 -16.56
C HIS A 171 6.78 -6.14 -15.19
N HIS A 172 7.87 -5.52 -14.75
CA HIS A 172 8.45 -5.80 -13.43
C HIS A 172 7.54 -5.39 -12.25
N PHE A 173 6.64 -4.44 -12.45
CA PHE A 173 5.64 -4.03 -11.46
C PHE A 173 4.41 -4.95 -11.40
N GLY A 174 4.37 -6.01 -12.23
CA GLY A 174 3.34 -7.05 -12.16
C GLY A 174 2.18 -6.86 -13.14
N TYR A 175 2.30 -5.97 -14.13
CA TYR A 175 1.35 -5.89 -15.24
C TYR A 175 1.54 -7.10 -16.16
N SER A 176 0.52 -7.96 -16.22
CA SER A 176 0.61 -9.24 -16.96
C SER A 176 0.38 -9.11 -18.47
N GLY A 177 -0.15 -7.98 -18.94
CA GLY A 177 -0.51 -7.75 -20.35
C GLY A 177 0.11 -6.49 -20.95
N VAL A 178 1.39 -6.23 -20.70
CA VAL A 178 2.11 -5.11 -21.34
C VAL A 178 2.44 -5.44 -22.79
N THR A 179 1.98 -4.61 -23.73
CA THR A 179 2.15 -4.78 -25.18
C THR A 179 2.71 -3.51 -25.80
N VAL A 180 3.66 -3.63 -26.72
CA VAL A 180 4.35 -2.47 -27.32
C VAL A 180 4.01 -2.35 -28.81
N CYS A 181 3.60 -1.17 -29.25
CA CYS A 181 3.56 -0.80 -30.66
C CYS A 181 4.71 0.18 -30.93
N TYR A 182 5.69 -0.21 -31.75
CA TYR A 182 6.84 0.64 -32.12
C TYR A 182 7.02 0.70 -33.65
N PRO A 183 6.16 1.47 -34.36
CA PRO A 183 6.03 1.38 -35.82
C PRO A 183 7.27 1.87 -36.58
N LYS A 184 7.98 2.87 -36.05
CA LYS A 184 9.20 3.41 -36.66
C LYS A 184 10.38 3.25 -35.71
N ARG A 185 11.04 2.10 -35.79
CA ARG A 185 12.15 1.72 -34.92
C ARG A 185 13.41 2.54 -35.25
N THR A 186 13.96 3.19 -34.24
CA THR A 186 15.18 3.99 -34.38
C THR A 186 16.41 3.11 -34.52
N ASN A 187 17.17 3.28 -35.60
CA ASN A 187 18.41 2.54 -35.85
C ASN A 187 19.60 3.17 -35.09
N LYS A 188 19.62 3.01 -33.77
CA LYS A 188 20.73 3.42 -32.90
C LYS A 188 20.96 2.36 -31.81
N PRO A 189 22.21 2.13 -31.35
CA PRO A 189 22.53 1.10 -30.36
C PRO A 189 21.67 1.13 -29.10
N LEU A 190 21.37 2.32 -28.58
CA LEU A 190 20.50 2.50 -27.41
C LEU A 190 19.13 1.82 -27.60
N TYR A 191 18.45 2.07 -28.72
CA TYR A 191 17.11 1.54 -28.98
C TYR A 191 17.14 0.05 -29.30
N HIS A 192 18.20 -0.45 -29.95
CA HIS A 192 18.40 -1.90 -30.09
C HIS A 192 18.52 -2.58 -28.72
N GLY A 193 19.24 -1.96 -27.79
CA GLY A 193 19.35 -2.44 -26.40
C GLY A 193 17.99 -2.47 -25.69
N LEU A 194 17.21 -1.38 -25.78
CA LEU A 194 15.87 -1.31 -25.18
C LEU A 194 14.93 -2.39 -25.75
N MET A 195 14.94 -2.59 -27.07
CA MET A 195 14.15 -3.66 -27.68
C MET A 195 14.59 -5.06 -27.21
N ALA A 196 15.90 -5.34 -27.20
CA ALA A 196 16.41 -6.62 -26.74
C ALA A 196 16.03 -6.91 -25.27
N GLN A 197 15.97 -5.88 -24.43
CA GLN A 197 15.49 -6.01 -23.05
C GLN A 197 14.02 -6.42 -23.00
N LEU A 198 13.15 -5.79 -23.79
CA LEU A 198 11.72 -6.13 -23.85
C LEU A 198 11.49 -7.53 -24.43
N GLU A 199 12.23 -7.89 -25.48
CA GLU A 199 12.21 -9.23 -26.08
C GLU A 199 12.66 -10.30 -25.07
N SER A 200 13.68 -10.01 -24.24
CA SER A 200 14.15 -10.95 -23.20
C SER A 200 13.11 -11.24 -22.11
N LEU A 201 12.14 -10.33 -21.95
CA LEU A 201 10.99 -10.46 -21.04
C LEU A 201 9.75 -11.04 -21.75
N ASN A 202 9.87 -11.39 -23.04
CA ASN A 202 8.78 -11.86 -23.90
C ASN A 202 7.60 -10.88 -24.00
N LEU A 203 7.85 -9.57 -23.98
CA LEU A 203 6.79 -8.59 -24.20
C LEU A 203 6.37 -8.61 -25.68
N PRO A 204 5.06 -8.73 -25.98
CA PRO A 204 4.56 -8.74 -27.35
C PRO A 204 4.75 -7.37 -28.02
N PHE A 205 5.15 -7.42 -29.30
CA PHE A 205 5.15 -6.26 -30.18
C PHE A 205 4.00 -6.36 -31.18
N LEU A 206 3.21 -5.29 -31.29
CA LEU A 206 2.16 -5.14 -32.30
C LEU A 206 2.64 -4.23 -33.43
N GLU A 207 2.31 -4.60 -34.66
CA GLU A 207 2.45 -3.70 -35.79
C GLU A 207 1.35 -2.64 -35.75
N ALA A 208 1.59 -1.48 -36.38
CA ALA A 208 0.61 -0.39 -36.38
C ALA A 208 -0.75 -0.84 -36.94
N ASP A 209 -0.75 -1.68 -37.97
CA ASP A 209 -1.98 -2.19 -38.60
C ASP A 209 -2.80 -3.06 -37.64
N ASP A 210 -2.17 -3.83 -36.75
CA ASP A 210 -2.86 -4.63 -35.73
C ASP A 210 -3.48 -3.76 -34.63
N VAL A 211 -2.89 -2.60 -34.38
CA VAL A 211 -3.47 -1.59 -33.48
C VAL A 211 -4.68 -0.93 -34.13
N LEU A 212 -4.58 -0.58 -35.42
CA LEU A 212 -5.59 0.16 -36.17
C LEU A 212 -6.82 -0.68 -36.58
N HIS A 213 -6.64 -1.96 -36.89
CA HIS A 213 -7.71 -2.80 -37.47
C HIS A 213 -8.19 -3.93 -36.54
N GLY A 214 -7.70 -3.99 -35.30
CA GLY A 214 -8.18 -4.93 -34.29
C GLY A 214 -9.47 -4.49 -33.60
N ASP A 215 -9.91 -5.26 -32.61
CA ASP A 215 -11.01 -4.88 -31.72
C ASP A 215 -10.73 -3.53 -31.03
N PRO A 216 -11.78 -2.78 -30.62
CA PRO A 216 -11.63 -1.49 -29.97
C PRO A 216 -10.58 -1.50 -28.85
N LEU A 217 -9.77 -0.44 -28.76
CA LEU A 217 -8.65 -0.41 -27.81
C LEU A 217 -9.10 -0.64 -26.36
N ALA A 218 -10.28 -0.12 -25.98
CA ALA A 218 -10.83 -0.26 -24.63
C ALA A 218 -11.26 -1.70 -24.30
N GLU A 219 -11.50 -2.55 -25.30
CA GLU A 219 -11.80 -3.97 -25.08
C GLU A 219 -10.52 -4.80 -24.90
N ARG A 220 -9.42 -4.39 -25.52
CA ARG A 220 -8.14 -5.11 -25.51
C ARG A 220 -7.19 -4.66 -24.40
N PHE A 221 -7.26 -3.40 -24.00
CA PHE A 221 -6.32 -2.77 -23.06
C PHE A 221 -7.07 -1.97 -22.01
N ASP A 222 -6.53 -1.98 -20.79
CA ASP A 222 -7.07 -1.24 -19.66
C ASP A 222 -6.45 0.17 -19.60
N VAL A 223 -5.25 0.37 -20.15
CA VAL A 223 -4.54 1.66 -20.24
C VAL A 223 -3.78 1.74 -21.58
N ALA A 224 -3.73 2.93 -22.19
CA ALA A 224 -2.88 3.23 -23.35
C ALA A 224 -1.87 4.33 -23.04
N LEU A 225 -0.58 4.03 -23.18
CA LEU A 225 0.53 4.99 -23.07
C LEU A 225 0.82 5.63 -24.42
N ASP A 226 0.60 6.94 -24.50
CA ASP A 226 1.07 7.81 -25.56
C ASP A 226 2.52 8.22 -25.29
N ALA A 227 3.45 7.51 -25.93
CA ALA A 227 4.89 7.79 -25.92
C ALA A 227 5.39 8.13 -27.34
N MET A 228 4.53 8.74 -28.18
CA MET A 228 4.85 8.99 -29.60
C MET A 228 5.73 10.23 -29.79
N PHE A 229 5.30 11.39 -29.30
CA PHE A 229 5.97 12.67 -29.56
C PHE A 229 6.12 13.48 -28.27
N GLY A 230 7.37 13.74 -27.87
CA GLY A 230 7.68 14.61 -26.72
C GLY A 230 7.89 16.07 -27.13
N PHE A 231 8.37 16.89 -26.20
CA PHE A 231 8.51 18.33 -26.39
C PHE A 231 9.39 18.77 -27.57
N SER A 232 10.32 17.94 -28.05
CA SER A 232 11.22 18.32 -29.15
C SER A 232 10.59 18.19 -30.54
N PHE A 233 9.38 17.61 -30.65
CA PHE A 233 8.71 17.40 -31.92
C PHE A 233 8.24 18.74 -32.54
N LYS A 234 8.35 18.84 -33.88
CA LYS A 234 7.92 20.01 -34.66
C LYS A 234 7.20 19.54 -35.92
N GLY A 235 6.10 20.20 -36.27
CA GLY A 235 5.28 19.91 -37.45
C GLY A 235 4.12 18.95 -37.17
N ASP A 236 3.49 18.46 -38.23
CA ASP A 236 2.32 17.60 -38.14
C ASP A 236 2.73 16.11 -38.05
N PRO A 237 2.03 15.31 -37.23
CA PRO A 237 2.14 13.85 -37.26
C PRO A 237 1.93 13.30 -38.67
N ARG A 238 2.72 12.30 -39.06
CA ARG A 238 2.64 11.62 -40.36
C ARG A 238 2.36 10.13 -40.18
N PRO A 239 1.86 9.43 -41.21
CA PRO A 239 1.62 7.99 -41.13
C PRO A 239 2.80 7.18 -40.61
N PRO A 240 2.55 6.19 -39.73
CA PRO A 240 1.25 5.77 -39.20
C PRO A 240 0.80 6.51 -37.92
N PHE A 241 1.53 7.55 -37.48
CA PHE A 241 1.25 8.17 -36.18
C PHE A 241 0.04 9.11 -36.17
N ASP A 242 -0.29 9.72 -37.31
CA ASP A 242 -1.51 10.50 -37.48
C ASP A 242 -2.77 9.65 -37.25
N THR A 243 -2.81 8.43 -37.79
CA THR A 243 -3.93 7.49 -37.60
C THR A 243 -3.93 6.86 -36.21
N LEU A 244 -2.76 6.49 -35.66
CA LEU A 244 -2.67 6.02 -34.28
C LEU A 244 -3.15 7.07 -33.27
N LEU A 245 -2.89 8.35 -33.52
CA LEU A 245 -3.43 9.43 -32.70
C LEU A 245 -4.95 9.49 -32.73
N GLN A 246 -5.59 9.25 -33.88
CA GLN A 246 -7.06 9.23 -33.96
C GLN A 246 -7.65 8.14 -33.05
N MET A 247 -6.98 7.00 -32.90
CA MET A 247 -7.42 5.91 -32.02
C MET A 247 -7.38 6.28 -30.53
N LEU A 248 -6.57 7.28 -30.16
CA LEU A 248 -6.45 7.77 -28.77
C LEU A 248 -7.27 9.04 -28.50
N LYS A 249 -7.98 9.57 -29.51
CA LYS A 249 -8.87 10.73 -29.33
C LYS A 249 -10.21 10.31 -28.74
N PRO A 250 -10.92 11.21 -28.02
CA PRO A 250 -12.22 10.90 -27.41
C PRO A 250 -13.25 10.29 -28.37
N ALA A 251 -13.24 10.69 -29.64
CA ALA A 251 -14.16 10.18 -30.66
C ALA A 251 -14.03 8.66 -30.91
N ALA A 252 -12.86 8.08 -30.64
CA ALA A 252 -12.59 6.64 -30.76
C ALA A 252 -12.88 5.86 -29.46
N ALA A 253 -13.33 6.53 -28.39
CA ALA A 253 -13.57 5.94 -27.07
C ALA A 253 -12.42 5.03 -26.57
N PRO A 254 -11.18 5.55 -26.47
CA PRO A 254 -10.03 4.78 -26.01
C PRO A 254 -10.17 4.38 -24.52
N PRO A 255 -9.35 3.43 -24.04
CA PRO A 255 -9.13 3.28 -22.60
C PRO A 255 -8.47 4.55 -22.04
N PRO A 256 -8.34 4.69 -20.71
CA PRO A 256 -7.54 5.74 -20.09
C PRO A 256 -6.19 5.94 -20.80
N VAL A 257 -5.97 7.17 -21.30
CA VAL A 257 -4.75 7.54 -22.02
C VAL A 257 -3.78 8.24 -21.07
N VAL A 258 -2.53 7.78 -21.07
CA VAL A 258 -1.40 8.34 -20.32
C VAL A 258 -0.43 8.98 -21.30
N ALA A 259 -0.31 10.30 -21.29
CA ALA A 259 0.64 11.03 -22.11
C ALA A 259 2.00 11.14 -21.41
N VAL A 260 3.05 10.69 -22.10
CA VAL A 260 4.44 10.86 -21.67
C VAL A 260 4.94 12.21 -22.15
N ASP A 261 5.38 13.02 -21.18
CA ASP A 261 5.93 14.36 -21.33
C ASP A 261 4.95 15.45 -21.77
N ILE A 262 4.34 15.27 -22.94
CA ILE A 262 3.32 16.13 -23.55
C ILE A 262 2.35 15.22 -24.32
N PRO A 263 1.04 15.50 -24.35
CA PRO A 263 0.12 14.78 -25.24
C PRO A 263 0.54 14.94 -26.70
N SER A 264 0.78 13.83 -27.38
CA SER A 264 1.24 13.82 -28.76
C SER A 264 0.26 14.56 -29.67
N GLY A 265 0.79 15.43 -30.53
CA GLY A 265 0.02 16.31 -31.41
C GLY A 265 -0.38 17.66 -30.79
N TRP A 266 -0.17 17.88 -29.49
CA TRP A 266 -0.32 19.22 -28.90
C TRP A 266 0.86 20.12 -29.26
N HIS A 267 0.59 21.42 -29.40
CA HIS A 267 1.65 22.43 -29.45
C HIS A 267 2.28 22.57 -28.06
N VAL A 268 3.60 22.46 -27.96
CA VAL A 268 4.38 22.40 -26.70
C VAL A 268 4.09 23.55 -25.73
N GLU A 269 3.71 24.71 -26.26
CA GLU A 269 3.35 25.88 -25.44
C GLU A 269 1.86 26.22 -25.38
N GLN A 270 1.11 25.94 -26.45
CA GLN A 270 -0.26 26.41 -26.60
C GLN A 270 -1.29 25.32 -26.26
N GLY A 271 -0.83 24.06 -26.13
CA GLY A 271 -1.68 22.89 -25.93
C GLY A 271 -2.38 22.47 -27.23
N ASP A 272 -3.62 22.03 -27.12
CA ASP A 272 -4.46 21.68 -28.25
C ASP A 272 -4.97 22.92 -28.99
N VAL A 273 -4.28 23.32 -30.06
CA VAL A 273 -4.64 24.49 -30.87
C VAL A 273 -5.86 24.21 -31.76
N ALA A 274 -6.02 22.98 -32.23
CA ALA A 274 -7.09 22.60 -33.16
C ALA A 274 -8.42 22.29 -32.44
N GLY A 275 -8.38 22.00 -31.13
CA GLY A 275 -9.54 21.70 -30.32
C GLY A 275 -10.04 20.26 -30.44
N ASP A 276 -9.41 19.45 -31.29
CA ASP A 276 -9.73 18.05 -31.55
C ASP A 276 -8.59 17.10 -31.15
N GLY A 277 -7.62 17.57 -30.36
CA GLY A 277 -6.47 16.81 -29.92
C GLY A 277 -6.78 15.74 -28.86
N LEU A 278 -5.74 15.08 -28.37
CA LEU A 278 -5.86 14.10 -27.29
C LEU A 278 -6.46 14.73 -26.01
N ARG A 279 -7.15 13.91 -25.22
CA ARG A 279 -7.64 14.26 -23.87
C ARG A 279 -7.17 13.17 -22.90
N PRO A 280 -5.88 13.12 -22.56
CA PRO A 280 -5.38 12.10 -21.66
C PRO A 280 -5.96 12.25 -20.26
N GLU A 281 -6.19 11.11 -19.60
CA GLU A 281 -6.56 11.11 -18.17
C GLU A 281 -5.35 11.40 -17.28
N MET A 282 -4.16 11.00 -17.75
CA MET A 282 -2.90 11.23 -17.06
C MET A 282 -1.88 11.92 -17.96
N LEU A 283 -1.19 12.92 -17.42
CA LEU A 283 0.01 13.52 -18.01
C LEU A 283 1.18 13.30 -17.06
N VAL A 284 2.28 12.72 -17.55
CA VAL A 284 3.53 12.60 -16.81
C VAL A 284 4.55 13.54 -17.43
N SER A 285 4.69 14.74 -16.88
CA SER A 285 5.72 15.70 -17.31
C SER A 285 7.10 15.23 -16.85
N LEU A 286 8.10 15.23 -17.73
CA LEU A 286 9.48 14.85 -17.40
C LEU A 286 10.37 16.07 -17.25
N THR A 287 11.29 16.02 -16.28
CA THR A 287 12.24 17.10 -15.90
C THR A 287 11.53 18.33 -15.33
N THR A 288 10.67 18.97 -16.13
CA THR A 288 9.78 20.07 -15.77
C THR A 288 8.49 20.00 -16.60
N PRO A 289 7.35 20.51 -16.12
CA PRO A 289 6.17 20.68 -16.97
C PRO A 289 6.44 21.65 -18.12
N LYS A 290 5.96 21.32 -19.33
CA LYS A 290 5.98 22.27 -20.46
C LYS A 290 4.75 23.15 -20.42
N ARG A 291 4.81 24.36 -21.00
CA ARG A 291 3.71 25.34 -21.01
C ARG A 291 2.36 24.77 -21.43
N ALA A 292 2.33 23.83 -22.38
CA ALA A 292 1.11 23.11 -22.76
C ALA A 292 0.43 22.39 -21.58
N ALA A 293 1.19 21.89 -20.60
CA ALA A 293 0.65 21.20 -19.43
C ALA A 293 -0.20 22.12 -18.53
N ALA A 294 -0.06 23.46 -18.63
CA ALA A 294 -0.97 24.39 -17.95
C ALA A 294 -2.40 24.35 -18.52
N ARG A 295 -2.59 23.76 -19.71
CA ARG A 295 -3.89 23.51 -20.35
C ARG A 295 -4.39 22.09 -20.15
N PHE A 296 -3.66 21.24 -19.42
CA PHE A 296 -4.08 19.87 -19.16
C PHE A 296 -5.31 19.86 -18.23
N GLU A 297 -6.34 19.11 -18.60
CA GLU A 297 -7.62 19.05 -17.88
C GLU A 297 -7.89 17.66 -17.25
N GLY A 298 -6.98 16.69 -17.44
CA GLY A 298 -7.15 15.35 -16.91
C GLY A 298 -6.97 15.26 -15.39
N PRO A 299 -7.49 14.21 -14.75
CA PRO A 299 -7.45 14.03 -13.29
C PRO A 299 -6.05 13.78 -12.70
N HIS A 300 -5.08 13.34 -13.49
CA HIS A 300 -3.77 12.91 -12.98
C HIS A 300 -2.62 13.65 -13.67
N HIS A 301 -2.06 14.69 -13.04
CA HIS A 301 -0.81 15.30 -13.51
C HIS A 301 0.33 14.89 -12.59
N TYR A 302 1.36 14.26 -13.13
CA TYR A 302 2.57 13.88 -12.40
C TYR A 302 3.80 14.60 -12.96
N LEU A 303 4.74 14.90 -12.07
CA LEU A 303 6.10 15.26 -12.41
C LEU A 303 7.02 14.05 -12.18
N GLY A 304 7.70 13.61 -13.22
CA GLY A 304 8.74 12.57 -13.21
C GLY A 304 10.12 13.15 -13.53
N GLY A 305 11.14 12.29 -13.55
CA GLY A 305 12.51 12.70 -13.84
C GLY A 305 13.19 13.39 -12.66
N ARG A 306 13.23 12.71 -11.50
CA ARG A 306 13.86 13.18 -10.26
C ARG A 306 15.39 13.18 -10.33
N PHE A 307 15.95 13.96 -11.25
CA PHE A 307 17.40 14.07 -11.47
C PHE A 307 17.88 15.51 -11.68
N VAL A 308 16.97 16.51 -11.67
CA VAL A 308 17.31 17.93 -11.90
C VAL A 308 18.19 18.47 -10.76
N PRO A 309 19.48 18.79 -11.02
CA PRO A 309 20.38 19.27 -9.97
C PRO A 309 19.95 20.65 -9.43
N PRO A 310 20.23 20.98 -8.15
CA PRO A 310 19.90 22.29 -7.58
C PRO A 310 20.44 23.48 -8.39
N ALA A 311 21.62 23.34 -9.00
CA ALA A 311 22.22 24.39 -9.84
C ALA A 311 21.38 24.69 -11.11
N ILE A 312 20.76 23.67 -11.72
CA ILE A 312 19.84 23.85 -12.84
C ILE A 312 18.54 24.48 -12.36
N GLN A 313 18.01 24.04 -11.21
CA GLN A 313 16.81 24.63 -10.63
C GLN A 313 17.00 26.13 -10.34
N GLU A 314 18.14 26.51 -9.77
CA GLU A 314 18.47 27.91 -9.49
C GLU A 314 18.65 28.73 -10.77
N LYS A 315 19.44 28.23 -11.72
CA LYS A 315 19.74 28.91 -12.99
C LYS A 315 18.47 29.22 -13.80
N TYR A 316 17.58 28.24 -13.91
CA TYR A 316 16.33 28.35 -14.67
C TYR A 316 15.13 28.78 -13.81
N LYS A 317 15.35 29.10 -12.52
CA LYS A 317 14.30 29.47 -11.56
C LYS A 317 13.15 28.45 -11.55
N LEU A 318 13.50 27.17 -11.59
CA LEU A 318 12.56 26.07 -11.56
C LEU A 318 12.02 25.91 -10.14
N ARG A 319 10.71 26.07 -10.01
CA ARG A 319 9.97 25.76 -8.79
C ARG A 319 9.31 24.41 -8.98
N LEU A 320 9.94 23.37 -8.43
CA LEU A 320 9.48 21.99 -8.55
C LEU A 320 8.96 21.49 -7.20
N PRO A 321 7.88 20.68 -7.16
CA PRO A 321 7.41 20.05 -5.95
C PRO A 321 8.46 19.09 -5.36
N ALA A 322 8.46 18.97 -4.04
CA ALA A 322 9.29 17.99 -3.37
C ALA A 322 8.76 16.57 -3.63
N TYR A 323 9.65 15.67 -4.07
CA TYR A 323 9.30 14.26 -4.23
C TYR A 323 9.23 13.58 -2.85
N PRO A 324 8.15 12.86 -2.53
CA PRO A 324 8.04 12.14 -1.26
C PRO A 324 9.02 10.96 -1.22
N ASP A 325 9.71 10.80 -0.09
CA ASP A 325 10.57 9.65 0.22
C ASP A 325 11.51 9.28 -0.95
N ALA A 326 11.45 8.03 -1.41
CA ALA A 326 12.22 7.49 -2.53
C ALA A 326 11.45 7.52 -3.88
N SER A 327 10.29 8.17 -3.93
CA SER A 327 9.45 8.20 -5.13
C SER A 327 10.18 8.84 -6.32
N GLN A 328 9.96 8.28 -7.52
CA GLN A 328 10.49 8.80 -8.79
C GLN A 328 9.54 9.77 -9.48
N CYS A 329 8.29 9.83 -9.02
CA CYS A 329 7.27 10.76 -9.49
C CYS A 329 6.56 11.44 -8.32
N VAL A 330 5.97 12.61 -8.57
CA VAL A 330 5.13 13.32 -7.59
C VAL A 330 3.91 13.89 -8.29
N LYS A 331 2.74 13.72 -7.68
CA LYS A 331 1.49 14.25 -8.23
C LYS A 331 1.49 15.77 -8.10
N ILE A 332 1.26 16.47 -9.21
CA ILE A 332 1.02 17.91 -9.25
C ILE A 332 -0.44 18.15 -8.86
N PRO A 333 -0.73 18.95 -7.82
CA PRO A 333 -2.10 19.31 -7.47
C PRO A 333 -2.79 20.04 -8.63
N SER A 334 -3.92 19.52 -9.11
CA SER A 334 -4.69 20.18 -10.18
C SER A 334 -5.28 21.51 -9.70
N ALA A 335 -5.23 22.55 -10.55
CA ALA A 335 -5.80 23.87 -10.25
C ALA A 335 -7.34 23.89 -10.20
N ARG A 336 -7.99 22.80 -10.64
CA ARG A 336 -9.39 22.54 -10.36
C ARG A 336 -9.47 21.35 -9.39
N PRO A 337 -10.36 21.40 -8.38
CA PRO A 337 -10.86 20.15 -7.82
C PRO A 337 -11.30 19.32 -9.02
N SER A 338 -10.89 18.06 -9.09
CA SER A 338 -11.60 17.12 -9.95
C SER A 338 -13.09 17.37 -9.71
N ALA A 339 -13.89 17.49 -10.78
CA ALA A 339 -15.31 17.29 -10.59
C ALA A 339 -15.38 15.90 -9.96
N GLU A 340 -15.57 15.83 -8.63
CA GLU A 340 -15.73 14.58 -7.93
C GLU A 340 -16.84 13.88 -8.70
N LYS A 341 -16.47 12.87 -9.50
CA LYS A 341 -17.44 11.83 -9.84
C LYS A 341 -17.94 11.43 -8.46
N ALA A 342 -19.17 11.81 -8.14
CA ALA A 342 -19.81 11.42 -6.90
C ALA A 342 -19.47 9.96 -6.72
N ALA A 343 -18.77 9.64 -5.62
CA ALA A 343 -18.25 8.30 -5.39
C ALA A 343 -19.39 7.32 -5.61
N ASP A 344 -19.42 6.63 -6.76
CA ASP A 344 -20.49 5.70 -7.07
C ASP A 344 -20.21 4.46 -6.22
N PRO A 345 -20.97 4.23 -5.14
CA PRO A 345 -20.68 3.12 -4.25
C PRO A 345 -20.78 1.78 -4.98
N ALA A 346 -21.55 1.70 -6.08
CA ALA A 346 -21.62 0.51 -6.92
C ALA A 346 -20.36 0.33 -7.79
N GLY A 347 -19.78 1.43 -8.27
CA GLY A 347 -18.62 1.46 -9.17
C GLY A 347 -17.26 1.25 -8.48
N ILE A 348 -17.14 1.46 -7.16
CA ILE A 348 -15.88 1.30 -6.39
C ILE A 348 -15.56 -0.17 -6.08
N ARG A 349 -16.34 -1.11 -6.62
CA ARG A 349 -16.21 -2.54 -6.32
C ARG A 349 -14.85 -3.10 -6.77
N ALA A 350 -14.08 -3.61 -5.81
CA ALA A 350 -12.90 -4.44 -6.06
C ALA A 350 -13.26 -5.94 -6.19
N SER A 351 -12.44 -6.69 -6.94
CA SER A 351 -12.51 -8.16 -7.00
C SER A 351 -11.69 -8.77 -5.88
N TYR A 352 -12.25 -9.76 -5.16
CA TYR A 352 -11.56 -10.44 -4.06
C TYR A 352 -10.77 -11.65 -4.55
N THR A 353 -9.50 -11.46 -4.93
CA THR A 353 -8.66 -12.50 -5.54
C THR A 353 -7.94 -13.42 -4.56
N LEU A 354 -7.68 -12.98 -3.32
CA LEU A 354 -6.84 -13.73 -2.38
C LEU A 354 -7.43 -15.10 -2.03
N GLY A 355 -8.76 -15.21 -2.03
CA GLY A 355 -9.40 -16.50 -1.79
C GLY A 355 -8.98 -17.56 -2.80
N GLU A 356 -8.76 -17.22 -4.07
CA GLU A 356 -8.28 -18.19 -5.07
C GLU A 356 -6.81 -18.56 -4.84
N ASP A 357 -5.97 -17.57 -4.59
CA ASP A 357 -4.52 -17.74 -4.37
C ASP A 357 -4.21 -18.61 -3.14
N THR A 358 -5.02 -18.52 -2.08
CA THR A 358 -4.82 -19.30 -0.85
C THR A 358 -5.65 -20.60 -0.79
N GLY A 359 -6.38 -20.96 -1.84
CA GLY A 359 -7.21 -22.18 -1.87
C GLY A 359 -8.55 -22.09 -1.12
N GLY A 360 -8.98 -20.88 -0.72
CA GLY A 360 -10.28 -20.61 -0.10
C GLY A 360 -10.38 -21.02 1.37
N LEU A 361 -11.60 -20.98 1.91
CA LEU A 361 -11.91 -21.45 3.27
C LEU A 361 -12.70 -22.76 3.18
N ARG A 362 -12.02 -23.89 3.36
CA ARG A 362 -12.60 -25.25 3.30
C ARG A 362 -12.75 -25.84 4.69
N GLU A 363 -13.80 -26.63 4.90
CA GLU A 363 -14.19 -27.23 6.18
C GLU A 363 -13.04 -28.00 6.84
N GLN A 364 -12.29 -28.78 6.05
CA GLN A 364 -11.18 -29.58 6.53
C GLN A 364 -9.96 -28.77 7.00
N ASP A 365 -9.85 -27.51 6.57
CA ASP A 365 -8.72 -26.64 6.91
C ASP A 365 -9.01 -25.75 8.14
N VAL A 366 -10.24 -25.81 8.66
CA VAL A 366 -10.70 -25.01 9.81
C VAL A 366 -10.55 -25.80 11.10
N LEU A 367 -10.09 -25.10 12.15
CA LEU A 367 -9.95 -25.71 13.47
C LEU A 367 -11.34 -26.00 14.08
N PRO A 368 -11.53 -27.12 14.79
CA PRO A 368 -12.82 -27.46 15.41
C PRO A 368 -13.29 -26.47 16.49
N ASP A 369 -12.35 -25.81 17.16
CA ASP A 369 -12.63 -24.72 18.10
C ASP A 369 -12.59 -23.37 17.36
N PRO A 370 -13.72 -22.64 17.26
CA PRO A 370 -13.76 -21.37 16.58
C PRO A 370 -12.97 -20.27 17.29
N ILE A 371 -12.72 -20.35 18.60
CA ILE A 371 -11.82 -19.39 19.26
C ILE A 371 -10.37 -19.61 18.83
N ALA A 372 -9.95 -20.87 18.72
CA ALA A 372 -8.63 -21.20 18.17
C ALA A 372 -8.52 -20.81 16.68
N GLN A 373 -9.59 -21.00 15.91
CA GLN A 373 -9.65 -20.53 14.53
C GLN A 373 -9.52 -19.00 14.43
N PHE A 374 -10.21 -18.27 15.30
CA PHE A 374 -10.09 -16.82 15.39
C PHE A 374 -8.67 -16.40 15.74
N ASP A 375 -8.05 -17.04 16.73
CA ASP A 375 -6.66 -16.76 17.14
C ASP A 375 -5.68 -16.90 15.98
N ARG A 376 -5.83 -17.96 15.17
CA ARG A 376 -5.03 -18.15 13.95
C ARG A 376 -5.16 -16.97 12.99
N TRP A 377 -6.39 -16.59 12.63
CA TRP A 377 -6.62 -15.47 11.71
C TRP A 377 -6.19 -14.12 12.29
N PHE A 378 -6.38 -13.89 13.58
CA PHE A 378 -5.95 -12.67 14.24
C PHE A 378 -4.42 -12.54 14.23
N LYS A 379 -3.69 -13.63 14.51
CA LYS A 379 -2.22 -13.66 14.41
C LYS A 379 -1.72 -13.41 12.99
N GLU A 380 -2.41 -13.94 11.98
CA GLU A 380 -2.09 -13.66 10.57
C GLU A 380 -2.31 -12.19 10.22
N ALA A 381 -3.41 -11.58 10.69
CA ALA A 381 -3.67 -10.15 10.51
C ALA A 381 -2.58 -9.27 11.15
N VAL A 382 -2.15 -9.62 12.37
CA VAL A 382 -1.07 -8.91 13.08
C VAL A 382 0.26 -9.09 12.35
N ALA A 383 0.63 -10.32 11.99
CA ALA A 383 1.91 -10.62 11.32
C ALA A 383 1.98 -9.96 9.93
N GLY A 384 0.86 -9.95 9.19
CA GLY A 384 0.74 -9.30 7.90
C GLY A 384 0.65 -7.77 7.96
N LYS A 385 0.58 -7.17 9.15
CA LYS A 385 0.41 -5.72 9.37
C LYS A 385 -0.71 -5.13 8.50
N VAL A 386 -1.83 -5.84 8.46
CA VAL A 386 -2.94 -5.57 7.53
C VAL A 386 -3.73 -4.31 7.90
N ALA A 387 -3.51 -3.78 9.11
CA ALA A 387 -4.00 -2.50 9.58
C ALA A 387 -3.09 -2.02 10.72
N GLU A 388 -3.13 -0.72 11.05
CA GLU A 388 -2.47 -0.19 12.26
C GLU A 388 -3.08 -0.79 13.54
N GLU A 389 -4.40 -0.97 13.57
CA GLU A 389 -5.15 -1.56 14.68
C GLU A 389 -5.97 -2.78 14.22
N PRO A 390 -5.36 -3.96 14.03
CA PRO A 390 -6.07 -5.16 13.57
C PRO A 390 -7.09 -5.69 14.60
N ASN A 391 -7.05 -5.20 15.84
CA ASN A 391 -8.00 -5.50 16.91
C ASN A 391 -9.22 -4.55 16.93
N GLN A 392 -9.37 -3.67 15.94
CA GLN A 392 -10.57 -2.86 15.81
C GLN A 392 -11.78 -3.72 15.41
N MET A 393 -12.92 -3.50 16.07
CA MET A 393 -14.14 -4.24 15.81
C MET A 393 -15.38 -3.35 15.88
N ALA A 394 -16.37 -3.60 15.03
CA ALA A 394 -17.69 -3.02 15.17
C ALA A 394 -18.47 -3.78 16.25
N LEU A 395 -18.95 -3.06 17.26
CA LEU A 395 -19.87 -3.57 18.29
C LEU A 395 -21.28 -3.13 17.93
N ALA A 396 -22.16 -4.11 17.72
CA ALA A 396 -23.59 -3.92 17.54
C ALA A 396 -24.35 -4.26 18.82
N THR A 397 -25.20 -3.34 19.24
CA THR A 397 -26.07 -3.40 20.41
C THR A 397 -27.49 -2.99 20.03
N ALA A 398 -28.46 -3.24 20.90
CA ALA A 398 -29.84 -2.83 20.66
C ALA A 398 -30.47 -2.36 21.97
N ASP A 399 -31.36 -1.37 21.91
CA ASP A 399 -32.13 -0.97 23.09
C ASP A 399 -33.19 -2.01 23.46
N SER A 400 -33.95 -1.75 24.54
CA SER A 400 -35.02 -2.63 25.00
C SER A 400 -36.20 -2.75 24.02
N ALA A 401 -36.32 -1.85 23.04
CA ALA A 401 -37.31 -1.92 21.97
C ALA A 401 -36.76 -2.65 20.72
N GLY A 402 -35.48 -3.06 20.74
CA GLY A 402 -34.82 -3.72 19.63
C GLY A 402 -34.25 -2.78 18.57
N ALA A 403 -34.18 -1.46 18.83
CA ALA A 403 -33.59 -0.52 17.89
C ALA A 403 -32.05 -0.70 17.87
N PRO A 404 -31.43 -1.00 16.71
CA PRO A 404 -30.01 -1.30 16.64
C PRO A 404 -29.14 -0.04 16.73
N SER A 405 -27.97 -0.18 17.34
CA SER A 405 -26.88 0.79 17.29
C SER A 405 -25.56 0.08 17.02
N VAL A 406 -24.66 0.70 16.26
CA VAL A 406 -23.35 0.14 15.92
C VAL A 406 -22.27 1.20 16.04
N ARG A 407 -21.08 0.81 16.52
CA ARG A 407 -19.90 1.69 16.59
C ARG A 407 -18.62 0.87 16.69
N MET A 408 -17.49 1.51 16.36
CA MET A 408 -16.18 0.89 16.54
C MET A 408 -15.75 0.90 18.01
N VAL A 409 -15.16 -0.22 18.44
CA VAL A 409 -14.46 -0.40 19.70
C VAL A 409 -13.20 -1.24 19.44
N LEU A 410 -12.37 -1.43 20.46
CA LEU A 410 -11.17 -2.25 20.35
C LEU A 410 -11.38 -3.56 21.13
N LEU A 411 -11.10 -4.69 20.49
CA LEU A 411 -10.91 -5.97 21.17
C LEU A 411 -9.67 -5.84 22.06
N LYS A 412 -9.82 -6.13 23.35
CA LYS A 412 -8.75 -6.01 24.36
C LYS A 412 -8.26 -7.34 24.90
N GLY A 413 -9.01 -8.40 24.68
CA GLY A 413 -8.61 -9.76 25.00
C GLY A 413 -9.62 -10.74 24.43
N TYR A 414 -9.20 -11.99 24.32
CA TYR A 414 -10.08 -13.11 24.00
C TYR A 414 -9.47 -14.37 24.62
N ASP A 415 -10.32 -15.24 25.12
CA ASP A 415 -9.93 -16.53 25.70
C ASP A 415 -11.07 -17.54 25.48
N ALA A 416 -10.98 -18.72 26.09
CA ALA A 416 -12.00 -19.76 25.98
C ALA A 416 -13.40 -19.30 26.45
N ARG A 417 -13.51 -18.23 27.24
CA ARG A 417 -14.78 -17.65 27.69
C ARG A 417 -15.43 -16.79 26.61
N GLY A 418 -14.65 -16.14 25.75
CA GLY A 418 -15.13 -15.26 24.68
C GLY A 418 -14.27 -14.02 24.46
N PHE A 419 -14.92 -12.93 24.03
CA PHE A 419 -14.25 -11.71 23.53
C PHE A 419 -14.46 -10.54 24.50
N VAL A 420 -13.38 -9.81 24.82
CA VAL A 420 -13.36 -8.78 25.86
C VAL A 420 -13.15 -7.39 25.28
N PHE A 421 -13.95 -6.43 25.72
CA PHE A 421 -13.74 -5.00 25.47
C PHE A 421 -14.03 -4.18 26.73
N TYR A 422 -13.53 -2.96 26.78
CA TYR A 422 -13.68 -2.06 27.94
C TYR A 422 -14.33 -0.75 27.52
N THR A 423 -15.19 -0.21 28.37
CA THR A 423 -15.97 1.01 28.07
C THR A 423 -16.42 1.71 29.36
N ASN A 424 -17.00 2.89 29.19
CA ASN A 424 -17.79 3.54 30.24
C ASN A 424 -19.19 2.87 30.35
N TYR A 425 -19.59 2.49 31.57
CA TYR A 425 -20.83 1.82 31.95
C TYR A 425 -22.08 2.73 31.90
N ASP A 426 -21.91 4.05 31.86
CA ASP A 426 -23.00 5.02 31.73
C ASP A 426 -23.29 5.36 30.25
N SER A 427 -22.50 4.81 29.33
CA SER A 427 -22.67 5.09 27.91
C SER A 427 -23.92 4.44 27.32
N ARG A 428 -24.42 5.00 26.20
CA ARG A 428 -25.58 4.43 25.47
C ARG A 428 -25.42 2.94 25.19
N LYS A 429 -24.24 2.50 24.75
CA LYS A 429 -23.99 1.08 24.47
C LYS A 429 -24.06 0.22 25.73
N ALA A 430 -23.59 0.72 26.87
CA ALA A 430 -23.61 -0.03 28.13
C ALA A 430 -25.04 -0.17 28.68
N ALA A 431 -25.90 0.84 28.47
CA ALA A 431 -27.32 0.74 28.75
C ALA A 431 -28.00 -0.29 27.82
N GLU A 432 -27.68 -0.29 26.52
CA GLU A 432 -28.19 -1.27 25.56
C GLU A 432 -27.76 -2.71 25.89
N LEU A 433 -26.50 -2.90 26.32
CA LEU A 433 -25.96 -4.21 26.72
C LEU A 433 -26.65 -4.81 27.95
N ALA A 434 -27.47 -4.05 28.69
CA ALA A 434 -28.30 -4.59 29.76
C ALA A 434 -29.34 -5.61 29.26
N ASN A 435 -29.64 -5.63 27.95
CA ASN A 435 -30.44 -6.69 27.32
C ASN A 435 -29.71 -8.05 27.24
N GLY A 436 -28.42 -8.09 27.61
CA GLY A 436 -27.59 -9.28 27.69
C GLY A 436 -27.09 -9.80 26.34
N ARG A 437 -27.18 -9.05 25.24
CA ARG A 437 -26.83 -9.50 23.89
C ARG A 437 -25.98 -8.48 23.14
N ALA A 438 -25.02 -8.98 22.36
CA ALA A 438 -24.24 -8.18 21.44
C ALA A 438 -23.81 -8.99 20.22
N ALA A 439 -23.43 -8.28 19.16
CA ALA A 439 -22.66 -8.85 18.07
C ALA A 439 -21.39 -8.02 17.80
N LEU A 440 -20.33 -8.71 17.40
CA LEU A 440 -19.05 -8.13 17.03
C LEU A 440 -18.78 -8.45 15.55
N SER A 441 -18.18 -7.51 14.83
CA SER A 441 -17.69 -7.74 13.48
C SER A 441 -16.29 -7.18 13.31
N MET A 442 -15.37 -8.01 12.83
CA MET A 442 -14.02 -7.63 12.42
C MET A 442 -13.88 -7.86 10.93
N TYR A 443 -13.19 -6.95 10.26
CA TYR A 443 -12.90 -7.05 8.83
C TYR A 443 -11.46 -6.63 8.58
N TRP A 444 -10.68 -7.53 7.99
CA TRP A 444 -9.32 -7.27 7.56
C TRP A 444 -9.32 -7.20 6.03
N GLU A 445 -9.47 -5.98 5.50
CA GLU A 445 -9.59 -5.73 4.06
C GLU A 445 -8.44 -6.33 3.25
N PRO A 446 -7.15 -6.18 3.64
CA PRO A 446 -6.05 -6.75 2.87
C PRO A 446 -5.98 -8.28 2.91
N LEU A 447 -6.70 -8.93 3.83
CA LEU A 447 -6.85 -10.39 3.84
C LEU A 447 -8.15 -10.85 3.20
N GLN A 448 -9.06 -9.92 2.90
CA GLN A 448 -10.41 -10.20 2.42
C GLN A 448 -11.12 -11.18 3.37
N ARG A 449 -10.95 -11.00 4.69
CA ARG A 449 -11.52 -11.86 5.72
C ARG A 449 -12.36 -11.07 6.70
N SER A 450 -13.47 -11.67 7.11
CA SER A 450 -14.31 -11.14 8.17
C SER A 450 -14.64 -12.21 9.20
N VAL A 451 -14.71 -11.80 10.46
CA VAL A 451 -15.20 -12.62 11.56
C VAL A 451 -16.37 -11.93 12.23
N ARG A 452 -17.50 -12.61 12.33
CA ARG A 452 -18.67 -12.16 13.07
C ARG A 452 -18.86 -13.02 14.31
N VAL A 453 -19.13 -12.39 15.45
CA VAL A 453 -19.41 -13.06 16.72
C VAL A 453 -20.78 -12.60 17.19
N GLU A 454 -21.64 -13.54 17.56
CA GLU A 454 -22.94 -13.26 18.20
C GLU A 454 -22.94 -13.94 19.57
N GLY A 455 -23.38 -13.25 20.62
CA GLY A 455 -23.26 -13.81 21.96
C GLY A 455 -24.03 -13.11 23.06
N THR A 456 -23.97 -13.72 24.24
CA THR A 456 -24.45 -13.11 25.49
C THR A 456 -23.37 -12.23 26.11
N VAL A 457 -23.78 -11.23 26.87
CA VAL A 457 -22.88 -10.22 27.44
C VAL A 457 -22.91 -10.27 28.96
N GLU A 458 -21.74 -10.25 29.58
CA GLU A 458 -21.58 -10.10 31.03
C GLU A 458 -20.53 -9.03 31.35
N ARG A 459 -20.67 -8.37 32.51
CA ARG A 459 -19.63 -7.49 33.03
C ARG A 459 -18.49 -8.34 33.58
N LEU A 460 -17.26 -7.93 33.30
CA LEU A 460 -16.10 -8.54 33.93
C LEU A 460 -16.07 -8.25 35.44
N PRO A 461 -15.47 -9.12 36.25
CA PRO A 461 -15.17 -8.83 37.65
C PRO A 461 -14.40 -7.51 37.81
N GLU A 462 -14.62 -6.81 38.92
CA GLU A 462 -13.96 -5.53 39.18
C GLU A 462 -12.43 -5.64 39.13
N GLY A 463 -11.87 -6.70 39.72
CA GLY A 463 -10.42 -6.93 39.71
C GLY A 463 -9.81 -7.14 38.31
N GLU A 464 -10.53 -7.75 37.37
CA GLU A 464 -10.08 -7.84 35.96
C GLU A 464 -10.09 -6.44 35.31
N SER A 465 -11.12 -5.64 35.62
CA SER A 465 -11.22 -4.26 35.14
C SER A 465 -10.16 -3.33 35.74
N ASP A 466 -9.84 -3.48 37.02
CA ASP A 466 -8.78 -2.74 37.71
C ASP A 466 -7.42 -3.06 37.09
N SER A 467 -7.11 -4.35 36.93
CA SER A 467 -5.84 -4.83 36.36
C SER A 467 -5.63 -4.27 34.94
N TYR A 468 -6.67 -4.32 34.10
CA TYR A 468 -6.58 -3.74 32.77
C TYR A 468 -6.50 -2.20 32.81
N PHE A 469 -7.24 -1.53 33.69
CA PHE A 469 -7.20 -0.08 33.81
C PHE A 469 -5.80 0.45 34.12
N VAL A 470 -5.09 -0.20 35.06
CA VAL A 470 -3.73 0.16 35.45
C VAL A 470 -2.75 0.02 34.29
N SER A 471 -2.95 -0.95 33.39
CA SER A 471 -2.09 -1.14 32.21
C SER A 471 -2.21 -0.03 31.16
N ARG A 472 -3.25 0.81 31.23
CA ARG A 472 -3.50 1.85 30.22
C ARG A 472 -2.53 3.03 30.35
N PRO A 473 -2.15 3.67 29.23
CA PRO A 473 -1.39 4.92 29.27
C PRO A 473 -2.02 5.94 30.21
N ARG A 474 -1.23 6.71 30.95
CA ARG A 474 -1.74 7.67 31.96
C ARG A 474 -2.79 8.63 31.39
N GLY A 475 -2.56 9.17 30.19
CA GLY A 475 -3.54 10.01 29.49
C GLY A 475 -4.87 9.30 29.19
N SER A 476 -4.84 7.99 28.89
CA SER A 476 -6.05 7.16 28.73
C SER A 476 -6.80 6.95 30.04
N ARG A 477 -6.08 6.82 31.16
CA ARG A 477 -6.68 6.72 32.51
C ARG A 477 -7.35 8.04 32.89
N ILE A 478 -6.72 9.18 32.62
CA ILE A 478 -7.32 10.52 32.80
C ILE A 478 -8.57 10.67 31.94
N GLY A 479 -8.50 10.33 30.65
CA GLY A 479 -9.64 10.44 29.74
C GLY A 479 -10.87 9.63 30.18
N ALA A 480 -10.68 8.54 30.93
CA ALA A 480 -11.78 7.76 31.49
C ALA A 480 -12.55 8.50 32.59
N HIS A 481 -11.86 9.35 33.38
CA HIS A 481 -12.49 10.20 34.40
C HIS A 481 -13.16 11.44 33.81
N VAL A 482 -12.56 12.01 32.76
CA VAL A 482 -13.07 13.23 32.13
C VAL A 482 -14.40 12.98 31.38
N SER A 483 -14.50 11.83 30.72
CA SER A 483 -15.54 11.57 29.73
C SER A 483 -16.82 10.99 30.33
N ALA A 484 -17.87 11.81 30.44
CA ALA A 484 -19.26 11.36 30.56
C ALA A 484 -19.78 10.84 29.20
N GLN A 485 -19.32 9.65 28.80
CA GLN A 485 -19.44 9.17 27.43
C GLN A 485 -20.89 9.04 26.98
N SER A 486 -21.26 9.64 25.84
CA SER A 486 -22.61 9.67 25.22
C SER A 486 -23.56 10.73 25.78
N SER A 487 -23.17 11.47 26.82
CA SER A 487 -23.94 12.64 27.29
C SER A 487 -23.64 13.87 26.43
N PRO A 488 -24.61 14.78 26.22
CA PRO A 488 -24.35 16.07 25.57
C PRO A 488 -23.29 16.89 26.32
N LEU A 489 -22.29 17.39 25.58
CA LEU A 489 -21.22 18.24 26.12
C LEU A 489 -21.57 19.72 25.90
N GLN A 490 -22.27 20.31 26.88
CA GLN A 490 -22.84 21.66 26.77
C GLN A 490 -21.78 22.75 26.56
N GLY A 491 -20.62 22.65 27.23
CA GLY A 491 -19.50 23.60 27.07
C GLY A 491 -18.58 23.30 25.88
N GLY A 492 -18.95 22.34 25.03
CA GLY A 492 -18.18 21.95 23.85
C GLY A 492 -16.75 21.50 24.17
N ARG A 493 -15.87 21.60 23.18
CA ARG A 493 -14.48 21.11 23.26
C ARG A 493 -13.69 21.73 24.41
N ALA A 494 -13.89 23.01 24.70
CA ALA A 494 -13.18 23.74 25.73
C ALA A 494 -13.45 23.19 27.15
N GLU A 495 -14.68 22.75 27.43
CA GLU A 495 -15.00 22.12 28.71
C GLU A 495 -14.26 20.79 28.91
N LEU A 496 -14.18 19.98 27.85
CA LEU A 496 -13.46 18.70 27.88
C LEU A 496 -11.97 18.89 28.14
N GLU A 497 -11.35 19.85 27.45
CA GLU A 497 -9.93 20.17 27.59
C GLU A 497 -9.61 20.74 28.98
N ARG A 498 -10.47 21.61 29.51
CA ARG A 498 -10.32 22.16 30.86
C ARG A 498 -10.36 21.06 31.91
N ARG A 499 -11.38 20.18 31.88
CA ARG A 499 -11.51 19.07 32.83
C ARG A 499 -10.32 18.09 32.73
N ALA A 500 -9.80 17.86 31.52
CA ALA A 500 -8.61 17.04 31.33
C ALA A 500 -7.36 17.68 31.93
N ALA A 501 -7.15 18.98 31.74
CA ALA A 501 -6.04 19.72 32.32
C ALA A 501 -6.11 19.76 33.85
N GLU A 502 -7.29 19.99 34.44
CA GLU A 502 -7.53 19.95 35.89
C GLU A 502 -7.11 18.59 36.48
N LEU A 503 -7.51 17.47 35.86
CA LEU A 503 -7.11 16.14 36.32
C LEU A 503 -5.63 15.82 36.05
N GLN A 504 -5.05 16.32 34.96
CA GLN A 504 -3.61 16.20 34.73
C GLN A 504 -2.80 16.89 35.81
N GLU A 505 -3.27 18.04 36.32
CA GLU A 505 -2.64 18.75 37.43
C GLU A 505 -2.79 18.00 38.76
N VAL A 506 -3.99 17.47 39.05
CA VAL A 506 -4.24 16.63 40.25
C VAL A 506 -3.34 15.40 40.27
N TYR A 507 -3.12 14.77 39.11
CA TYR A 507 -2.30 13.57 38.97
C TYR A 507 -0.94 13.86 38.32
N ALA A 508 -0.37 15.06 38.55
CA ALA A 508 0.91 15.48 37.97
C ALA A 508 2.10 14.69 38.55
N ASP A 509 2.01 14.27 39.81
CA ASP A 509 2.99 13.36 40.39
C ASP A 509 2.81 11.96 39.81
N GLU A 510 3.82 11.50 39.08
CA GLU A 510 3.83 10.18 38.45
C GLU A 510 3.71 9.03 39.46
N ALA A 511 4.17 9.22 40.70
CA ALA A 511 4.02 8.24 41.78
C ALA A 511 2.57 8.11 42.29
N THR A 512 1.72 9.10 42.04
CA THR A 512 0.31 9.03 42.42
C THR A 512 -0.46 8.16 41.43
N GLU A 513 -1.13 7.13 41.95
CA GLU A 513 -1.94 6.23 41.14
C GLU A 513 -3.29 6.86 40.78
N ILE A 514 -3.69 6.74 39.51
CA ILE A 514 -5.01 7.14 39.04
C ILE A 514 -5.93 5.93 39.22
N PRO A 515 -6.92 5.95 40.13
CA PRO A 515 -7.82 4.82 40.33
C PRO A 515 -8.75 4.64 39.13
N ARG A 516 -9.27 3.43 38.93
CA ARG A 516 -10.35 3.20 37.95
C ARG A 516 -11.62 3.91 38.42
N PRO A 517 -12.29 4.70 37.56
CA PRO A 517 -13.59 5.26 37.94
C PRO A 517 -14.66 4.16 38.03
N PRO A 518 -15.61 4.23 38.99
CA PRO A 518 -16.62 3.17 39.19
C PRO A 518 -17.48 2.87 37.96
N ASN A 519 -17.69 3.87 37.10
CA ASN A 519 -18.45 3.76 35.87
C ASN A 519 -17.62 3.30 34.66
N TRP A 520 -16.46 2.68 34.86
CA TRP A 520 -15.65 2.17 33.77
C TRP A 520 -15.22 0.73 34.05
N GLY A 521 -15.24 -0.11 33.02
CA GLY A 521 -14.71 -1.47 33.13
C GLY A 521 -15.01 -2.33 31.91
N GLY A 522 -14.80 -3.63 32.08
CA GLY A 522 -14.85 -4.62 31.02
C GLY A 522 -16.21 -5.28 30.83
N PHE A 523 -16.46 -5.71 29.59
CA PHE A 523 -17.51 -6.65 29.23
C PHE A 523 -16.88 -7.85 28.51
N LEU A 524 -17.43 -9.03 28.76
CA LEU A 524 -17.17 -10.25 28.03
C LEU A 524 -18.39 -10.57 27.15
N VAL A 525 -18.16 -10.82 25.86
CA VAL A 525 -19.13 -11.41 24.94
C VAL A 525 -18.85 -12.92 24.85
N ARG A 526 -19.73 -13.72 25.45
CA ARG A 526 -19.69 -15.18 25.36
C ARG A 526 -20.34 -15.62 24.04
N PRO A 527 -19.58 -16.18 23.10
CA PRO A 527 -20.10 -16.46 21.78
C PRO A 527 -21.12 -17.60 21.83
N THR A 528 -22.29 -17.37 21.23
CA THR A 528 -23.26 -18.41 20.87
C THR A 528 -23.11 -18.81 19.40
N ALA A 529 -22.54 -17.92 18.58
CA ALA A 529 -22.14 -18.23 17.21
C ALA A 529 -20.91 -17.42 16.78
N ILE A 530 -20.09 -18.01 15.92
CA ILE A 530 -18.94 -17.36 15.27
C ILE A 530 -18.98 -17.71 13.78
N GLU A 531 -18.98 -16.72 12.91
CA GLU A 531 -18.95 -16.90 11.45
C GLU A 531 -17.63 -16.40 10.88
N PHE A 532 -16.98 -17.24 10.08
CA PHE A 532 -15.79 -16.93 9.30
C PHE A 532 -16.19 -16.75 7.85
N TRP A 533 -15.85 -15.58 7.30
CA TRP A 533 -16.11 -15.22 5.91
C TRP A 533 -14.79 -14.96 5.19
N HIS A 534 -14.67 -15.44 3.95
CA HIS A 534 -13.49 -15.23 3.11
C HIS A 534 -13.90 -14.84 1.68
N GLY A 535 -13.33 -13.76 1.17
CA GLY A 535 -13.61 -13.19 -0.14
C GLY A 535 -13.23 -14.12 -1.29
N ARG A 536 -14.00 -14.04 -2.38
CA ARG A 536 -13.81 -14.78 -3.65
C ARG A 536 -14.19 -13.86 -4.82
N PRO A 537 -13.58 -13.98 -6.02
CA PRO A 537 -13.78 -13.02 -7.11
C PRO A 537 -15.24 -12.95 -7.59
N SER A 538 -15.89 -14.10 -7.66
CA SER A 538 -17.22 -14.28 -8.26
C SER A 538 -18.41 -13.94 -7.35
N ARG A 539 -18.17 -13.36 -6.17
CA ARG A 539 -19.16 -13.22 -5.06
C ARG A 539 -19.58 -14.53 -4.40
N LEU A 540 -19.10 -15.68 -4.88
CA LEU A 540 -19.33 -16.97 -4.25
C LEU A 540 -18.39 -17.14 -3.05
N HIS A 541 -18.54 -16.27 -2.05
CA HIS A 541 -17.69 -16.21 -0.87
C HIS A 541 -17.81 -17.47 -0.01
N ASP A 542 -16.73 -17.81 0.67
CA ASP A 542 -16.76 -18.91 1.63
C ASP A 542 -17.30 -18.40 2.97
N ARG A 543 -18.26 -19.15 3.54
CA ARG A 543 -18.88 -18.84 4.82
C ARG A 543 -19.01 -20.10 5.67
N LEU A 544 -18.31 -20.13 6.79
CA LEU A 544 -18.42 -21.20 7.79
C LEU A 544 -18.89 -20.62 9.11
N ARG A 545 -20.03 -21.10 9.60
CA ARG A 545 -20.63 -20.68 10.87
C ARG A 545 -20.52 -21.79 11.89
N PHE A 546 -19.98 -21.44 13.04
CA PHE A 546 -19.97 -22.23 14.26
C PHE A 546 -21.12 -21.79 15.15
N THR A 547 -21.89 -22.74 15.69
CA THR A 547 -22.94 -22.50 16.69
C THR A 547 -22.68 -23.34 17.92
N ALA A 548 -22.79 -22.75 19.11
CA ALA A 548 -22.55 -23.44 20.36
C ALA A 548 -23.62 -24.51 20.60
N ARG A 549 -23.21 -25.72 21.02
CA ARG A 549 -24.14 -26.81 21.37
C ARG A 549 -24.62 -26.71 22.81
N GLU A 550 -25.86 -27.16 23.05
CA GLU A 550 -26.31 -27.47 24.41
C GLU A 550 -25.43 -28.58 25.00
N GLY A 551 -24.79 -28.33 26.13
CA GLY A 551 -23.84 -29.27 26.77
C GLY A 551 -22.36 -29.09 26.38
N GLY A 552 -22.04 -28.11 25.52
CA GLY A 552 -20.67 -27.73 25.17
C GLY A 552 -20.19 -28.24 23.80
N GLY A 553 -19.17 -27.57 23.27
CA GLY A 553 -18.67 -27.80 21.90
C GLY A 553 -19.41 -26.98 20.84
N TRP A 554 -19.07 -27.23 19.58
CA TRP A 554 -19.51 -26.41 18.44
C TRP A 554 -19.99 -27.26 17.27
N ASP A 555 -21.05 -26.79 16.60
CA ASP A 555 -21.49 -27.28 15.30
C ASP A 555 -21.02 -26.33 14.20
N MET A 556 -20.30 -26.85 13.21
CA MET A 556 -19.86 -26.10 12.03
C MET A 556 -20.79 -26.38 10.84
N GLN A 557 -21.22 -25.33 10.14
CA GLN A 557 -22.02 -25.40 8.93
C GLN A 557 -21.53 -24.42 7.88
N ARG A 558 -21.56 -24.83 6.61
CA ARG A 558 -21.36 -23.92 5.48
C ARG A 558 -22.65 -23.17 5.16
N LEU A 559 -22.53 -21.87 4.94
CA LEU A 559 -23.64 -21.00 4.54
C LEU A 559 -23.52 -20.59 3.07
N TRP A 560 -24.66 -20.29 2.46
CA TRP A 560 -24.70 -19.64 1.15
C TRP A 560 -24.13 -18.21 1.26
N PRO A 561 -23.33 -17.75 0.27
CA PRO A 561 -22.80 -16.39 0.24
C PRO A 561 -23.87 -15.32 0.06
#